data_AF-A0A137PIJ1-F1
#
_entry.id   AF-A0A137PIJ1-F1
#
_cell.length_a   1.000
_cell.length_b   1.000
_cell.length_c   1.000
_cell.angle_alpha   90.00
_cell.angle_beta   90.00
_cell.angle_gamma   90.00
#
_symmetry.space_group_name_H-M   'P 1'
#
loop_
_entity.id
_entity.type
_entity.pdbx_description
1 polymer ?
#
loop_
_entity_poly.entity_id
_entity_poly.type
_entity_poly.pdbx_seq_one_letter_code
_entity_poly.pdbx_strand_id
1 'polypeptide(L)'
;MTDNTQLKSQLNNVNNLLNEVDLLVQNLKKVDLPQTLPQLDTLDRVKLELTLNYILNSSYHAFFKTQGLDMDKHPITKELQRMTTYVDNIRKLEGKSVMPTQVDKEAAKRLINQALNGNAEE
;
A
#
# COMPACT_ATOMS: atom_id res chain seq x y z
N MET A 1 -14.61 -22.75 35.07
CA MET A 1 -15.67 -23.12 34.10
C MET A 1 -15.91 -22.06 33.02
N THR A 2 -15.37 -20.85 33.15
CA THR A 2 -15.56 -19.73 32.20
C THR A 2 -14.72 -19.83 30.92
N ASP A 3 -13.59 -20.54 30.93
CA ASP A 3 -12.64 -20.57 29.80
C ASP A 3 -13.15 -21.30 28.54
N ASN A 4 -13.94 -22.37 28.69
CA ASN A 4 -14.33 -23.19 27.53
C ASN A 4 -15.36 -22.48 26.64
N THR A 5 -16.28 -21.74 27.24
CA THR A 5 -17.31 -20.98 26.51
C THR A 5 -16.70 -19.79 25.77
N GLN A 6 -15.75 -19.09 26.39
CA GLN A 6 -15.03 -17.97 25.76
C GLN A 6 -14.13 -18.45 24.62
N LEU A 7 -13.42 -19.57 24.78
CA LEU A 7 -12.61 -20.13 23.71
C LEU A 7 -13.46 -20.54 22.51
N LYS A 8 -14.62 -21.17 22.76
CA LYS A 8 -15.58 -21.53 21.70
C LYS A 8 -16.12 -20.32 20.95
N SER A 9 -16.44 -19.23 21.65
CA SER A 9 -16.92 -18.02 20.98
C SER A 9 -15.83 -17.36 20.13
N GLN A 10 -14.58 -17.33 20.60
CA GLN A 10 -13.45 -16.85 19.81
C GLN A 10 -13.20 -17.70 18.56
N LEU A 11 -13.27 -19.03 18.68
CA LEU A 11 -13.12 -19.94 17.54
C LEU A 11 -14.22 -19.74 16.49
N ASN A 12 -15.47 -19.62 16.94
CA ASN A 12 -16.60 -19.33 16.05
C ASN A 12 -16.42 -17.99 15.35
N ASN A 13 -15.94 -16.97 16.05
CA ASN A 13 -15.65 -15.67 15.47
C ASN A 13 -14.58 -15.76 14.37
N VAL A 14 -13.46 -16.47 14.63
CA VAL A 14 -12.42 -16.69 13.63
C VAL A 14 -12.98 -17.43 12.41
N ASN A 15 -13.79 -18.47 12.62
CA ASN A 15 -14.40 -19.22 11.53
C ASN A 15 -15.32 -18.35 10.65
N ASN A 16 -16.11 -17.47 11.28
CA ASN A 16 -16.98 -16.53 10.55
C ASN A 16 -16.15 -15.53 9.72
N LEU A 17 -15.10 -14.96 10.31
CA LEU A 17 -14.20 -14.05 9.61
C LEU A 17 -13.50 -14.73 8.42
N LEU A 18 -13.11 -16.00 8.56
CA LEU A 18 -12.53 -16.78 7.46
C LEU A 18 -13.54 -17.00 6.32
N ASN A 19 -14.80 -17.26 6.63
CA ASN A 19 -15.86 -17.37 5.61
C ASN A 19 -16.07 -16.05 4.85
N GLU A 20 -16.04 -14.91 5.55
CA GLU A 20 -16.14 -13.59 4.92
C GLU A 20 -14.96 -13.31 3.99
N VAL A 21 -13.74 -13.62 4.42
CA VAL A 21 -12.53 -13.49 3.60
C VAL A 21 -12.60 -14.40 2.37
N ASP A 22 -13.05 -15.64 2.52
CA ASP A 22 -13.19 -16.57 1.40
C ASP A 22 -14.17 -16.05 0.34
N LEU A 23 -15.32 -15.51 0.76
CA LEU A 23 -16.29 -14.89 -0.15
C LEU A 23 -15.68 -13.71 -0.94
N LEU A 24 -14.90 -12.85 -0.28
CA LEU A 24 -14.21 -11.74 -0.94
C LEU A 24 -13.18 -12.24 -1.96
N VAL A 25 -12.38 -13.25 -1.60
CA VAL A 25 -11.40 -13.86 -2.50
C VAL A 25 -12.07 -14.55 -3.69
N GLN A 26 -13.18 -15.24 -3.48
CA GLN A 26 -13.96 -15.85 -4.57
C GLN A 26 -14.49 -14.79 -5.54
N ASN A 27 -14.96 -13.64 -5.03
CA ASN A 27 -15.40 -12.55 -5.90
C ASN A 27 -14.24 -11.93 -6.68
N LEU A 28 -13.08 -11.75 -6.04
CA LEU A 28 -11.87 -11.27 -6.71
C LEU A 28 -11.42 -12.23 -7.82
N LYS A 29 -11.51 -13.54 -7.62
CA LYS A 29 -11.17 -14.55 -8.64
C LYS A 29 -12.05 -14.53 -9.89
N LYS A 30 -13.24 -13.92 -9.82
CA LYS A 30 -14.11 -13.72 -10.99
C LYS A 30 -13.62 -12.58 -11.90
N VAL A 31 -12.71 -11.75 -11.41
CA VAL A 31 -12.12 -10.64 -12.15
C VAL A 31 -10.85 -11.12 -12.85
N ASP A 32 -10.77 -10.91 -14.16
CA ASP A 32 -9.56 -11.14 -14.93
C ASP A 32 -8.58 -9.98 -14.70
N LEU A 33 -7.69 -10.15 -13.71
CA LEU A 33 -6.70 -9.14 -13.33
C LEU A 33 -5.77 -8.74 -14.49
N PRO A 34 -5.17 -9.66 -15.27
CA PRO A 34 -4.40 -9.32 -16.47
C PRO A 34 -5.12 -8.40 -17.46
N GLN A 35 -6.44 -8.57 -17.64
CA GLN A 35 -7.23 -7.74 -18.54
C GLN A 35 -7.68 -6.42 -17.90
N THR A 36 -7.92 -6.41 -16.58
CA THR A 36 -8.48 -5.27 -15.84
C THR A 36 -7.41 -4.27 -15.40
N LEU A 37 -6.23 -4.75 -14.98
CA LEU A 37 -5.13 -3.90 -14.50
C LEU A 37 -4.66 -2.83 -15.51
N PRO A 38 -4.56 -3.12 -16.82
CA PRO A 38 -4.18 -2.11 -17.81
C PRO A 38 -5.24 -1.03 -18.05
N GLN A 39 -6.49 -1.26 -17.63
CA GLN A 39 -7.61 -0.33 -17.83
C GLN A 39 -7.73 0.69 -16.69
N LEU A 40 -7.05 0.46 -15.57
CA LEU A 40 -7.06 1.33 -14.41
C LEU A 40 -6.05 2.47 -14.60
N ASP A 41 -6.35 3.63 -13.99
CA ASP A 41 -5.35 4.67 -13.81
C ASP A 41 -4.17 4.14 -12.98
N THR A 42 -3.00 4.72 -13.18
CA THR A 42 -1.75 4.31 -12.52
C THR A 42 -1.91 4.26 -11.00
N LEU A 43 -2.58 5.26 -10.42
CA LEU A 43 -2.76 5.33 -8.97
C LEU A 43 -3.69 4.23 -8.46
N ASP A 44 -4.80 3.99 -9.16
CA ASP A 44 -5.77 2.96 -8.77
C ASP A 44 -5.22 1.55 -8.96
N ARG A 45 -4.39 1.35 -9.99
CA ARG A 45 -3.63 0.11 -10.18
C ARG A 45 -2.71 -0.16 -8.99
N VAL A 46 -1.93 0.83 -8.56
CA VAL A 46 -1.03 0.69 -7.41
C VAL A 46 -1.80 0.38 -6.13
N LYS A 47 -2.94 1.04 -5.89
CA LYS A 47 -3.81 0.72 -4.73
C LYS A 47 -4.30 -0.72 -4.76
N LEU A 48 -4.75 -1.20 -5.92
CA LEU A 48 -5.23 -2.57 -6.08
C LEU A 48 -4.09 -3.56 -5.80
N GLU A 49 -2.96 -3.42 -6.47
CA GLU A 49 -1.79 -4.31 -6.29
C GLU A 49 -1.30 -4.31 -4.83
N LEU A 50 -1.25 -3.15 -4.17
CA LEU A 50 -0.88 -3.04 -2.76
C LEU A 50 -1.90 -3.73 -1.84
N THR A 51 -3.19 -3.58 -2.13
CA THR A 51 -4.27 -4.23 -1.36
C THR A 51 -4.18 -5.74 -1.48
N LEU A 52 -3.94 -6.27 -2.68
CA LEU A 52 -3.75 -7.71 -2.90
C LEU A 52 -2.54 -8.24 -2.14
N ASN A 53 -1.43 -7.50 -2.17
CA ASN A 53 -0.22 -7.86 -1.45
C ASN A 53 -0.45 -7.87 0.08
N TYR A 54 -1.20 -6.90 0.60
CA TYR A 54 -1.59 -6.84 2.01
C TYR A 54 -2.49 -8.00 2.43
N ILE A 55 -3.50 -8.34 1.63
CA ILE A 55 -4.39 -9.49 1.90
C ILE A 55 -3.57 -10.78 1.98
N LEU A 56 -2.64 -10.99 1.05
CA LEU A 56 -1.81 -12.20 1.03
C LEU A 56 -0.94 -12.31 2.29
N ASN A 57 -0.20 -11.23 2.63
CA ASN A 57 0.71 -11.25 3.76
C ASN A 57 -0.02 -11.28 5.11
N SER A 58 -1.14 -10.59 5.25
CA SER A 58 -1.97 -10.67 6.45
C SER A 58 -2.57 -12.07 6.65
N SER A 59 -2.96 -12.75 5.56
CA SER A 59 -3.43 -14.13 5.59
C SER A 59 -2.33 -15.10 6.04
N TYR A 60 -1.11 -14.97 5.50
CA TYR A 60 0.04 -15.74 5.95
C TYR A 60 0.40 -15.46 7.41
N HIS A 61 0.34 -14.19 7.83
CA HIS A 61 0.58 -13.82 9.22
C HIS A 61 -0.44 -14.50 10.16
N ALA A 62 -1.73 -14.49 9.79
CA ALA A 62 -2.76 -15.22 10.53
C ALA A 62 -2.49 -16.73 10.58
N PHE A 63 -2.09 -17.33 9.45
CA PHE A 63 -1.72 -18.75 9.37
C PHE A 63 -0.54 -19.09 10.28
N PHE A 64 0.55 -18.31 10.27
CA PHE A 64 1.71 -18.58 11.12
C PHE A 64 1.39 -18.48 12.61
N LYS A 65 0.45 -17.61 13.00
CA LYS A 65 -0.05 -17.57 14.38
C LYS A 65 -0.78 -18.86 14.77
N THR A 66 -1.51 -19.51 13.86
CA THR A 66 -2.16 -20.80 14.16
C THR A 66 -1.16 -21.94 14.32
N GLN A 67 -0.01 -21.83 13.66
CA GLN A 67 1.10 -22.77 13.79
C GLN A 67 1.98 -22.51 15.02
N GLY A 68 1.66 -21.49 15.83
CA GLY A 68 2.42 -21.16 17.05
C GLY A 68 3.77 -20.49 16.80
N LEU A 69 4.00 -19.91 15.61
CA LEU A 69 5.22 -19.14 15.35
C LEU A 69 5.20 -17.79 16.08
N ASP A 70 6.39 -17.35 16.51
CA ASP A 70 6.63 -16.02 17.06
C ASP A 70 6.66 -14.97 15.94
N MET A 71 5.58 -14.20 15.82
CA MET A 71 5.42 -13.20 14.75
C MET A 71 6.30 -11.97 14.94
N ASP A 72 6.75 -11.67 16.16
CA ASP A 72 7.56 -10.48 16.41
C ASP A 72 8.95 -10.61 15.78
N LYS A 73 9.44 -11.86 15.68
CA LYS A 73 10.71 -12.19 15.01
C LYS A 73 10.53 -12.58 13.55
N HIS A 74 9.31 -12.89 13.11
CA HIS A 74 9.06 -13.39 11.77
C HIS A 74 9.21 -12.27 10.71
N PRO A 75 9.90 -12.49 9.58
CA PRO A 75 10.12 -11.48 8.55
C PRO A 75 8.82 -10.85 7.99
N ILE A 76 7.71 -11.58 8.04
CA ILE A 76 6.40 -11.10 7.54
C ILE A 76 5.91 -9.83 8.25
N THR A 77 6.31 -9.61 9.51
CA THR A 77 5.95 -8.39 10.24
C THR A 77 6.61 -7.17 9.62
N LYS A 78 7.84 -7.32 9.11
CA LYS A 78 8.52 -6.26 8.33
C LYS A 78 7.83 -6.02 6.99
N GLU A 79 7.33 -7.08 6.34
CA GLU A 79 6.56 -6.97 5.09
C GLU A 79 5.28 -6.16 5.31
N LEU A 80 4.55 -6.43 6.40
CA LEU A 80 3.35 -5.68 6.77
C LEU A 80 3.67 -4.21 7.08
N GLN A 81 4.76 -3.93 7.80
CA GLN A 81 5.22 -2.54 8.04
C GLN A 81 5.58 -1.82 6.74
N ARG A 82 6.20 -2.52 5.78
CA ARG A 82 6.49 -1.96 4.45
C ARG A 82 5.22 -1.58 3.71
N MET A 83 4.16 -2.40 3.79
CA MET A 83 2.87 -2.09 3.17
C MET A 83 2.23 -0.86 3.77
N THR A 84 2.24 -0.71 5.11
CA THR A 84 1.73 0.50 5.78
C THR A 84 2.46 1.74 5.29
N THR A 85 3.79 1.65 5.13
CA THR A 85 4.60 2.75 4.56
C THR A 85 4.15 3.12 3.14
N TYR A 86 3.85 2.14 2.29
CA TYR A 86 3.34 2.40 0.94
C TYR A 86 1.93 3.02 0.94
N VAL A 87 1.04 2.59 1.84
CA VAL A 87 -0.28 3.22 2.00
C VAL A 87 -0.12 4.69 2.37
N ASP A 88 0.79 5.02 3.29
CA ASP A 88 1.04 6.40 3.69
C ASP A 88 1.66 7.23 2.55
N ASN A 89 2.49 6.62 1.70
CA ASN A 89 3.01 7.28 0.51
C ASN A 89 1.90 7.58 -0.51
N ILE A 90 0.98 6.63 -0.74
CA ILE A 90 -0.19 6.85 -1.61
C ILE A 90 -1.05 7.98 -1.07
N ARG A 91 -1.37 8.00 0.24
CA ARG A 91 -2.13 9.08 0.87
C ARG A 91 -1.48 10.45 0.69
N LYS A 92 -0.14 10.52 0.80
CA LYS A 92 0.61 11.77 0.57
C LYS A 92 0.52 12.23 -0.89
N LEU A 93 0.47 11.30 -1.85
CA LEU A 93 0.31 11.62 -3.26
C LEU A 93 -1.10 12.11 -3.56
N GLU A 94 -2.13 11.48 -2.97
CA GLU A 94 -3.53 11.91 -3.11
C GLU A 94 -3.80 13.27 -2.45
N GLY A 95 -3.19 13.54 -1.30
CA GLY A 95 -3.38 14.78 -0.55
C GLY A 95 -2.60 15.99 -1.09
N LYS A 96 -1.65 15.77 -2.00
CA LYS A 96 -0.98 16.86 -2.70
C LYS A 96 -1.79 17.24 -3.92
N SER A 97 -2.68 18.24 -3.76
CA SER A 97 -3.03 19.11 -4.88
C SER A 97 -1.72 19.52 -5.54
N VAL A 98 -1.60 19.32 -6.86
CA VAL A 98 -0.43 19.65 -7.66
C VAL A 98 0.09 21.01 -7.20
N MET A 99 1.13 21.01 -6.36
CA MET A 99 1.89 22.23 -6.13
C MET A 99 2.43 22.52 -7.52
N PRO A 100 1.98 23.58 -8.22
CA PRO A 100 2.62 23.92 -9.47
C PRO A 100 4.09 24.07 -9.10
N THR A 101 4.97 23.35 -9.80
CA THR A 101 6.40 23.59 -9.71
C THR A 101 6.55 25.06 -10.10
N GLN A 102 6.52 25.96 -9.11
CA GLN A 102 6.50 27.38 -9.35
C GLN A 102 7.93 27.72 -9.71
N VAL A 103 8.23 27.59 -11.00
CA VAL A 103 9.54 27.95 -11.52
C VAL A 103 9.70 29.43 -11.26
N ASP A 104 10.70 29.79 -10.45
CA ASP A 104 11.07 31.17 -10.22
C ASP A 104 11.64 31.73 -11.54
N LYS A 105 10.74 32.33 -12.32
CA LYS A 105 11.06 32.95 -13.60
C LYS A 105 12.08 34.08 -13.45
N GLU A 106 12.11 34.75 -12.29
CA GLU A 106 13.09 35.80 -12.04
C GLU A 106 14.48 35.22 -11.78
N ALA A 107 14.58 34.13 -11.00
CA ALA A 107 15.84 33.42 -10.83
C ALA A 107 16.37 32.89 -12.17
N ALA A 108 15.51 32.28 -13.00
CA ALA A 108 15.88 31.85 -14.34
C ALA A 108 16.37 33.02 -15.21
N LYS A 109 15.70 34.18 -15.15
CA LYS A 109 16.11 35.39 -15.87
C LYS A 109 17.44 35.95 -15.38
N ARG A 110 17.70 35.94 -14.07
CA ARG A 110 19.01 36.32 -13.49
C ARG A 110 20.13 35.40 -13.99
N LEU A 111 19.90 34.09 -13.99
CA LEU A 111 20.87 33.12 -14.48
C LEU A 111 21.18 33.30 -15.96
N ILE A 112 20.16 33.52 -16.80
CA ILE A 112 20.34 33.79 -18.23
C ILE A 112 21.12 35.09 -18.44
N ASN A 113 20.76 36.17 -17.75
CA ASN A 113 21.45 37.46 -17.89
C ASN A 113 22.91 37.39 -17.44
N GLN A 114 23.20 36.67 -16.36
CA GLN A 114 24.58 36.49 -15.89
C GLN A 114 25.41 35.67 -16.89
N ALA A 115 24.84 34.62 -17.49
CA ALA A 115 25.52 33.83 -18.51
C ALA A 115 25.77 34.62 -19.81
N LEU A 116 24.84 35.51 -20.20
CA LEU A 116 25.01 36.37 -21.37
C LEU A 116 26.04 37.48 -21.15
N ASN A 117 26.04 38.09 -19.96
CA ASN A 117 26.95 39.20 -19.66
C ASN A 117 28.37 38.73 -19.31
N GLY A 118 28.53 37.52 -18.78
CA GLY A 118 29.85 36.94 -18.48
C GLY A 118 30.68 36.60 -19.73
N ASN A 119 30.04 36.49 -20.91
CA ASN A 119 30.72 36.27 -22.19
C ASN A 119 31.08 37.57 -22.93
N ALA A 120 30.82 38.75 -22.35
CA ALA A 120 31.09 40.05 -22.97
C ALA A 120 32.34 40.75 -22.42
N GLU A 121 33.04 40.14 -21.46
CA GLU A 121 34.26 40.68 -20.84
C GLU A 121 35.55 39.90 -21.21
N GLU A 122 35.52 39.14 -22.31
CA GLU A 122 36.72 38.48 -22.89
C GLU A 122 37.01 38.98 -24.31
#